data_AF-A0A497CHJ2-F1
#
_entry.id   AF-A0A497CHJ2-F1
#
_cell.length_a   1.000
_cell.length_b   1.000
_cell.length_c   1.000
_cell.angle_alpha   90.00
_cell.angle_beta   90.00
_cell.angle_gamma   90.00
#
_symmetry.space_group_name_H-M   'P 1'
#
loop_
_entity.id
_entity.type
_entity.pdbx_description
1 polymer ?
#
loop_
_entity_poly.entity_id
_entity_poly.type
_entity_poly.pdbx_seq_one_letter_code
_entity_poly.pdbx_strand_id
1 'polypeptide(L)' 'MRNNTEDLTLVRNYLQKYQFLIAEYELVKSKQHPKYRFVYEFHDANGTDRRVLLFKHLLTGVINYSLLFLVFL' A
#
# COMPACT_ATOMS: atom_id res chain seq x y z
N MET A 1 17.10 -1.79 31.24
CA MET A 1 17.39 -2.32 29.88
C MET A 1 16.19 -2.00 29.00
N ARG A 2 16.38 -1.23 27.93
CA ARG A 2 15.31 -0.84 27.01
C ARG A 2 15.01 -2.03 26.10
N ASN A 3 13.78 -2.57 26.19
CA ASN A 3 13.33 -3.68 25.35
C ASN A 3 13.16 -3.20 23.90
N ASN A 4 14.23 -3.31 23.09
CA ASN A 4 14.22 -2.94 21.67
C ASN A 4 13.36 -3.90 20.79
N THR A 5 12.72 -4.90 21.40
CA THR A 5 11.86 -5.90 20.74
C THR A 5 10.54 -5.30 20.24
N GLU A 6 10.07 -4.23 20.90
CA GLU A 6 8.84 -3.51 20.50
C GLU A 6 9.03 -2.77 19.18
N ASP A 7 10.21 -2.17 18.94
CA ASP A 7 10.55 -1.47 17.70
C ASP A 7 10.50 -2.42 16.48
N LEU A 8 11.02 -3.64 16.60
CA LEU A 8 10.96 -4.63 15.50
C LEU A 8 9.54 -5.15 15.26
N THR A 9 8.70 -5.19 16.30
CA THR A 9 7.29 -5.59 16.17
C THR A 9 6.46 -4.50 15.51
N LEU A 10 6.67 -3.24 15.89
CA LEU A 10 6.07 -2.08 15.24
C LEU A 10 6.41 -2.01 13.75
N VAL A 11 7.68 -2.21 13.40
CA VAL A 11 8.12 -2.23 12.00
C VAL A 11 7.45 -3.35 11.21
N ARG A 12 7.35 -4.57 11.77
CA ARG A 12 6.66 -5.69 11.11
C ARG A 12 5.17 -5.42 10.90
N ASN A 13 4.49 -4.96 11.94
CA ASN A 13 3.06 -4.61 11.85
C ASN A 13 2.81 -3.50 10.83
N TYR A 14 3.70 -2.52 10.79
CA TYR A 14 3.66 -1.45 9.81
C TYR A 14 3.84 -2.00 8.38
N LEU A 15 4.86 -2.82 8.13
CA LEU A 15 5.07 -3.45 6.82
C LEU A 15 3.88 -4.32 6.38
N GLN A 16 3.34 -5.15 7.27
CA GLN A 16 2.18 -5.99 7.00
C GLN A 16 0.94 -5.15 6.65
N LYS A 17 0.70 -4.05 7.38
CA LYS A 17 -0.38 -3.12 7.07
C LYS A 17 -0.25 -2.57 5.65
N TYR A 18 0.94 -2.16 5.22
CA TYR A 18 1.12 -1.63 3.87
C TYR A 18 1.05 -2.72 2.79
N GLN A 19 1.54 -3.93 3.06
CA GLN A 19 1.36 -5.06 2.14
C GLN A 19 -0.13 -5.35 1.89
N PHE A 20 -0.95 -5.34 2.96
CA PHE A 20 -2.39 -5.50 2.85
C PHE A 20 -3.02 -4.35 2.04
N LEU A 21 -2.69 -3.10 2.37
CA LEU A 21 -3.22 -1.93 1.65
C LEU A 21 -2.84 -1.92 0.16
N ILE A 22 -1.64 -2.42 -0.18
CA ILE A 22 -1.19 -2.58 -1.55
C ILE A 22 -2.05 -3.60 -2.30
N ALA A 23 -2.31 -4.77 -1.72
CA ALA A 23 -3.14 -5.80 -2.34
C ALA A 23 -4.57 -5.28 -2.57
N GLU A 24 -5.16 -4.60 -1.58
CA GLU A 24 -6.47 -3.98 -1.72
C GLU A 24 -6.48 -2.90 -2.80
N TYR A 25 -5.43 -2.07 -2.88
CA TYR A 25 -5.29 -1.05 -3.92
C TYR A 25 -5.26 -1.68 -5.33
N GLU A 26 -4.57 -2.80 -5.51
CA GLU A 26 -4.56 -3.55 -6.78
C GLU A 26 -5.96 -4.06 -7.14
N LEU A 27 -6.74 -4.56 -6.17
CA LEU A 27 -8.13 -4.96 -6.36
C LEU A 27 -9.04 -3.79 -6.74
N VAL A 28 -8.83 -2.61 -6.15
CA VAL A 28 -9.60 -1.40 -6.50
C VAL A 28 -9.25 -0.97 -7.93
N LYS A 29 -7.96 -1.03 -8.29
CA LYS A 29 -7.48 -0.70 -9.64
C LYS A 29 -8.03 -1.68 -10.69
N SER A 30 -8.14 -2.96 -10.36
CA SER A 30 -8.77 -3.97 -11.22
C SER A 30 -10.31 -3.91 -11.21
N LYS A 31 -10.91 -3.01 -10.42
CA LYS A 31 -12.36 -2.85 -10.19
C LYS A 31 -13.04 -4.12 -9.63
N GLN A 32 -12.27 -4.98 -8.97
CA GLN A 32 -12.75 -6.22 -8.35
C GLN A 32 -12.96 -6.07 -6.84
N HIS A 33 -12.58 -4.94 -6.27
CA HIS A 33 -12.72 -4.72 -4.84
C HIS A 33 -14.19 -4.66 -4.42
N PRO A 34 -14.63 -5.43 -3.40
CA PRO A 34 -16.04 -5.57 -3.05
C PRO A 34 -16.65 -4.29 -2.43
N LYS A 35 -15.81 -3.47 -1.77
CA LYS A 35 -16.25 -2.26 -1.06
C LYS A 35 -16.02 -0.95 -1.83
N TYR A 36 -14.81 -0.69 -2.31
CA TYR A 36 -14.44 0.56 -2.97
C TYR A 36 -14.42 0.38 -4.48
N ARG A 37 -15.16 1.22 -5.19
CA ARG A 37 -15.22 1.17 -6.66
C ARG A 37 -14.14 2.03 -7.29
N PHE A 38 -13.74 3.08 -6.58
CA PHE A 38 -12.74 4.03 -7.05
C PHE A 38 -11.56 4.16 -6.10
N VAL A 39 -10.40 4.44 -6.69
CA VAL A 39 -9.13 4.64 -5.97
C VAL A 39 -9.23 5.80 -4.98
N TYR A 40 -9.96 6.88 -5.29
CA TYR A 40 -10.10 8.02 -4.39
C TYR A 40 -10.89 7.65 -3.11
N GLU A 41 -11.92 6.80 -3.22
CA GLU A 41 -12.71 6.33 -2.05
C GLU A 41 -11.85 5.47 -1.12
N PHE A 42 -11.00 4.62 -1.70
CA PHE A 42 -10.05 3.81 -0.95
C PHE A 42 -9.03 4.68 -0.19
N HIS A 43 -8.56 5.76 -0.81
CA HIS A 43 -7.63 6.69 -0.19
C HIS A 43 -8.27 7.48 0.96
N ASP A 44 -9.48 7.98 0.75
CA ASP A 44 -10.23 8.73 1.76
C ASP A 44 -10.55 7.86 2.98
N ALA A 45 -11.03 6.64 2.74
CA ALA A 45 -11.38 5.70 3.81
C ALA A 45 -10.17 5.22 4.64
N ASN A 46 -8.99 5.12 4.01
CA ASN A 46 -7.77 4.67 4.69
C ASN A 46 -6.86 5.82 5.15
N GLY A 47 -7.23 7.07 4.88
CA GLY A 47 -6.39 8.25 5.14
C GLY A 47 -5.02 8.14 4.47
N THR A 48 -4.95 7.49 3.30
CA THR A 48 -3.68 7.24 2.60
C THR A 48 -3.59 8.09 1.34
N ASP A 49 -2.40 8.62 1.08
CA ASP A 49 -2.16 9.42 -0.10
C ASP A 49 -1.53 8.56 -1.23
N ARG A 50 -1.87 8.86 -2.49
CA ARG A 50 -1.40 8.09 -3.67
C ARG A 50 0.12 7.97 -3.72
N ARG A 51 0.81 9.06 -3.35
CA ARG A 51 2.27 9.16 -3.31
C ARG A 51 2.90 8.25 -2.26
N VAL A 52 2.26 8.16 -1.08
CA VAL A 52 2.76 7.35 0.03
C VAL A 52 2.65 5.86 -0.31
N LEU A 53 1.53 5.45 -0.91
CA LEU A 53 1.33 4.08 -1.38
C LEU A 53 2.32 3.70 -2.49
N LEU A 54 2.53 4.56 -3.49
CA LEU A 54 3.54 4.34 -4.54
C LEU A 54 4.95 4.18 -3.98
N PHE A 55 5.37 5.08 -3.09
CA PHE A 55 6.70 5.01 -2.47
C PHE A 55 6.86 3.73 -1.63
N LYS A 56 5.82 3.32 -0.90
CA LYS A 56 5.84 2.06 -0.15
C LYS A 56 5.87 0.84 -1.05
N HIS A 57 5.09 0.87 -2.13
CA HIS A 57 5.00 -0.20 -3.11
C HIS A 57 6.35 -0.45 -3.81
N LEU A 58 7.11 0.62 -4.08
CA LEU A 58 8.50 0.55 -4.56
C LEU A 58 9.45 -0.08 -3.53
N LEU A 59 9.33 0.30 -2.25
CA LEU A 59 10.16 -0.24 -1.16
C LEU A 59 9.85 -1.71 -0.83
N THR A 60 8.63 -2.17 -1.09
CA THR A 60 8.24 -3.57 -0.88
C THR A 60 8.76 -4.52 -1.97
N GLY A 61 9.39 -4.01 -3.04
CA GLY A 61 10.04 -4.83 -4.07
C GLY A 61 9.07 -5.61 -4.98
N VAL A 62 7.77 -5.26 -4.95
CA VAL A 62 6.70 -6.01 -5.64
C VAL A 62 6.51 -5.57 -7.11
N ILE A 63 7.23 -4.55 -7.60
CA ILE A 63 7.00 -4.00 -8.96
C ILE A 63 8.02 -4.49 -10.00
N ASN A 64 7.48 -5.08 -11.07
CA ASN A 64 8.07 -5.05 -12.42
C ASN A 64 7.92 -3.63 -12.99
N TYR A 65 9.04 -2.94 -13.22
CA TYR A 65 9.12 -1.52 -13.63
C TYR A 65 8.25 -1.11 -14.84
N SER A 66 7.76 -2.08 -15.63
CA SER A 66 6.85 -1.88 -16.76
C SER A 66 5.47 -1.32 -16.36
N LEU A 67 4.94 -1.63 -15.15
CA LEU A 67 3.64 -1.13 -14.71
C LEU A 67 3.66 0.30 -14.16
N LEU A 68 4.86 0.80 -13.79
CA LEU A 68 5.05 2.13 -13.21
C LEU A 68 4.81 3.24 -14.25
N PHE A 69 5.08 2.96 -15.53
CA PHE A 69 4.95 3.90 -16.63
C PHE A 69 3.49 4.19 -17.01
N LEU A 70 2.59 3.24 -16.76
CA LEU A 70 1.17 3.30 -17.15
C LEU A 70 0.28 4.03 -16.13
N VAL A 71 0.82 4.39 -14.96
CA VAL A 71 0.10 5.16 -13.92
C VAL A 71 0.35 6.67 -14.06
N PHE A 72 1.30 7.07 -14.91
CA PHE A 72 1.71 8.47 -15.12
C PHE A 72 1.31 9.06 -16.49
N LEU A 73 0.61 8.30 -17.36
CA LEU A 73 0.02 8.77 -18.61
C LEU A 73 -1.51 8.76 -18.53
#